data_AF-A0A2V8J693-F1
#
_entry.id   AF-A0A2V8J693-F1
#
_cell.length_a   1.000
_cell.length_b   1.000
_cell.length_c   1.000
_cell.angle_alpha   90.00
_cell.angle_beta   90.00
_cell.angle_gamma   90.00
#
_symmetry.space_group_name_H-M   'P 1'
#
loop_
_entity.id
_entity.type
_entity.pdbx_description
1 polymer ?
#
loop_
_entity_poly.entity_id
_entity_poly.type
_entity_poly.pdbx_seq_one_letter_code
_entity_poly.pdbx_strand_id
1 'polypeptide(L)'
;MKKSLHVQIAVIGGIALCLTGAGSGLKAQRAPASAVQVGSTELGGVVTSSKGPEAGVWVIAETTDLPTKFAKVVVTDDQGRYLIPELPKGSYDVWVRGYGLVDSQKVKTEIGRQLNLTAVPAPSAAAAAEYYPGVYWYSLLQIPPKSEFPGSGLNGNGIREIMKTQHYWIDTVKNSCQSCHALGSKGMRTLEKEWGATTSSLDAWTHRVQAGQARGNMALTLGQFGPKALSLFADWTDRIARGELPSEKPQRPQGVERNVVISMWEWSVAKAYLHDAISTDKRNPRVNANGPIYGSTEESTDMVPVLDPIKNAALQIKHPYRDPKTPSSLDLTHGHSPYWGDEPIWDGHTSIHNPIMDEKGRVWFTARIRPDANPAYCKAGSDHPSAKV
;
A
#
# COMPACT_ATOMS: atom_id res chain seq x y z
N MET A 1 -18.64 -51.07 57.68
CA MET A 1 -17.69 -50.06 57.15
C MET A 1 -17.40 -50.37 55.68
N LYS A 2 -17.29 -49.34 54.83
CA LYS A 2 -17.02 -49.38 53.37
C LYS A 2 -18.07 -50.10 52.49
N LYS A 3 -18.57 -49.37 51.49
CA LYS A 3 -19.36 -49.80 50.32
C LYS A 3 -18.40 -50.52 49.33
N SER A 4 -18.73 -51.18 48.22
CA SER A 4 -19.83 -51.24 47.23
C SER A 4 -19.61 -52.54 46.42
N LEU A 5 -20.49 -53.10 45.58
CA LEU A 5 -21.93 -52.98 45.28
C LEU A 5 -22.27 -54.24 44.45
N HIS A 6 -23.53 -54.71 44.41
CA HIS A 6 -23.96 -55.77 43.49
C HIS A 6 -25.03 -55.24 42.53
N VAL A 7 -24.91 -55.57 41.23
CA VAL A 7 -26.03 -55.57 40.27
C VAL A 7 -25.85 -56.79 39.36
N GLN A 8 -26.86 -57.65 39.31
CA GLN A 8 -26.94 -58.78 38.37
C GLN A 8 -27.91 -58.50 37.22
N ILE A 9 -27.78 -59.32 36.18
CA ILE A 9 -28.39 -59.22 34.86
C ILE A 9 -29.89 -59.56 34.86
N ALA A 10 -30.65 -58.93 33.96
CA ALA A 10 -31.90 -59.49 33.42
C ALA A 10 -31.94 -59.33 31.88
N VAL A 11 -32.60 -60.27 31.20
CA VAL A 11 -32.61 -60.48 29.73
C VAL A 11 -34.01 -60.15 29.16
N ILE A 12 -34.19 -60.27 27.83
CA ILE A 12 -35.40 -60.12 26.99
C ILE A 12 -35.46 -58.72 26.35
N GLY A 13 -35.78 -58.53 25.07
CA GLY A 13 -36.13 -59.42 23.96
C GLY A 13 -36.52 -58.55 22.75
N GLY A 14 -36.28 -58.98 21.51
CA GLY A 14 -36.40 -58.09 20.34
C GLY A 14 -37.81 -57.94 19.77
N ILE A 15 -38.02 -56.89 18.96
CA ILE A 15 -38.79 -56.85 17.70
C ILE A 15 -38.57 -55.47 17.05
N ALA A 16 -38.43 -55.44 15.72
CA ALA A 16 -38.28 -54.21 14.94
C ALA A 16 -39.64 -53.67 14.49
N LEU A 17 -39.79 -52.34 14.41
CA LEU A 17 -40.86 -51.71 13.64
C LEU A 17 -40.33 -50.46 12.92
N CYS A 18 -40.40 -50.46 11.59
CA CYS A 18 -40.09 -49.29 10.78
C CYS A 18 -41.24 -48.28 10.83
N LEU A 19 -40.95 -47.02 11.17
CA LEU A 19 -41.85 -45.90 10.94
C LEU A 19 -41.18 -44.86 10.04
N THR A 20 -41.56 -44.89 8.76
CA THR A 20 -41.19 -43.90 7.75
C THR A 20 -41.90 -42.57 8.03
N GLY A 21 -41.29 -41.73 8.85
CA GLY A 21 -41.74 -40.34 9.05
C GLY A 21 -41.36 -39.48 7.84
N ALA A 22 -42.36 -38.92 7.16
CA ALA A 22 -42.14 -37.97 6.08
C ALA A 22 -41.53 -36.67 6.63
N GLY A 23 -40.21 -36.56 6.54
CA GLY A 23 -39.46 -35.34 6.82
C GLY A 23 -39.74 -34.28 5.77
N SER A 24 -40.90 -33.61 5.85
CA SER A 24 -41.16 -32.37 5.12
C SER A 24 -39.98 -31.43 5.31
N GLY A 25 -39.26 -31.15 4.22
CA GLY A 25 -38.08 -30.30 4.24
C GLY A 25 -38.43 -28.89 4.66
N LEU A 26 -38.40 -28.64 5.97
CA LEU A 26 -38.36 -27.30 6.55
C LEU A 26 -37.14 -26.60 5.97
N LYS A 27 -37.38 -25.82 4.91
CA LYS A 27 -36.48 -24.74 4.53
C LYS A 27 -36.42 -23.83 5.75
N ALA A 28 -35.41 -24.04 6.59
CA ALA A 28 -35.04 -23.10 7.62
C ALA A 28 -34.71 -21.79 6.90
N GLN A 29 -35.69 -20.89 6.79
CA GLN A 29 -35.44 -19.50 6.48
C GLN A 29 -34.43 -19.06 7.53
N ARG A 30 -33.18 -18.86 7.10
CA ARG A 30 -32.19 -18.16 7.92
C ARG A 30 -32.88 -16.87 8.34
N ALA A 31 -33.03 -16.68 9.65
CA ALA A 31 -33.59 -15.45 10.18
C ALA A 31 -32.84 -14.28 9.52
N PRO A 32 -33.53 -13.21 9.08
CA PRO A 32 -32.86 -12.06 8.49
C PRO A 32 -31.75 -11.61 9.44
N ALA A 33 -30.55 -11.39 8.89
CA ALA A 33 -29.38 -11.02 9.69
C ALA A 33 -29.75 -9.84 10.59
N SER A 34 -29.52 -9.98 11.90
CA SER A 34 -30.02 -9.03 12.89
C SER A 34 -29.58 -7.61 12.52
N ALA A 35 -30.56 -6.71 12.40
CA ALA A 35 -30.35 -5.35 11.92
C ALA A 35 -29.23 -4.65 12.71
N VAL A 36 -28.17 -4.27 12.01
CA VAL A 36 -27.09 -3.45 12.56
C VAL A 36 -27.72 -2.17 13.11
N GLN A 37 -27.49 -1.90 14.40
CA GLN A 37 -27.88 -0.62 14.99
C GLN A 37 -26.95 0.45 14.43
N VAL A 38 -27.53 1.55 13.93
CA VAL A 38 -26.77 2.64 13.28
C VAL A 38 -27.09 3.93 14.02
N GLY A 39 -26.08 4.52 14.65
CA GLY A 39 -26.13 5.84 15.27
C GLY A 39 -26.12 6.98 14.25
N SER A 40 -26.41 8.20 14.70
CA SER A 40 -26.57 9.38 13.83
C SER A 40 -25.30 9.80 13.07
N THR A 41 -24.12 9.36 13.50
CA THR A 41 -22.81 9.62 12.88
C THR A 41 -22.23 8.38 12.18
N GLU A 42 -23.05 7.37 11.91
CA GLU A 42 -22.59 6.07 11.44
C GLU A 42 -23.27 5.67 10.11
N LEU A 43 -22.67 4.70 9.42
CA LEU A 43 -23.30 3.97 8.32
C LEU A 43 -23.17 2.49 8.58
N GLY A 44 -24.23 1.70 8.42
CA GLY A 44 -24.15 0.26 8.65
C GLY A 44 -25.21 -0.53 7.93
N GLY A 45 -25.03 -1.84 7.86
CA GLY A 45 -25.94 -2.74 7.17
C GLY A 45 -25.27 -4.05 6.80
N VAL A 46 -25.75 -4.70 5.74
CA VAL A 46 -25.29 -6.02 5.31
C VAL A 46 -24.82 -6.00 3.86
N VAL A 47 -23.65 -6.59 3.61
CA VAL A 47 -23.15 -6.88 2.28
C VAL A 47 -23.52 -8.31 1.88
N THR A 48 -24.12 -8.45 0.70
CA THR A 48 -24.49 -9.75 0.12
C THR A 48 -24.07 -9.85 -1.34
N SER A 49 -23.96 -11.07 -1.85
CA SER A 49 -23.82 -11.38 -3.27
C SER A 49 -24.81 -12.48 -3.67
N SER A 50 -24.73 -12.96 -4.92
CA SER A 50 -25.46 -14.16 -5.37
C SER A 50 -25.13 -15.43 -4.58
N LYS A 51 -24.09 -15.42 -3.72
CA LYS A 51 -23.70 -16.53 -2.84
C LYS A 51 -24.18 -16.37 -1.39
N GLY A 52 -24.89 -15.29 -1.06
CA GLY A 52 -25.29 -14.94 0.30
C GLY A 52 -24.43 -13.83 0.91
N PRO A 53 -24.35 -13.71 2.25
CA PRO A 53 -23.54 -12.68 2.89
C PRO A 53 -22.04 -12.81 2.59
N GLU A 54 -21.38 -11.68 2.35
CA GLU A 54 -19.95 -11.63 2.03
C GLU A 54 -19.14 -11.25 3.27
N ALA A 55 -18.48 -12.23 3.88
CA ALA A 55 -17.59 -12.01 5.02
C ALA A 55 -16.19 -11.56 4.59
N GLY A 56 -15.54 -10.72 5.40
CA GLY A 56 -14.17 -10.26 5.17
C GLY A 56 -14.00 -9.37 3.93
N VAL A 57 -15.02 -8.58 3.56
CA VAL A 57 -14.92 -7.61 2.45
C VAL A 57 -14.88 -6.19 2.99
N TRP A 58 -14.17 -5.31 2.30
CA TRP A 58 -14.04 -3.90 2.67
C TRP A 58 -15.27 -3.14 2.21
N VAL A 59 -15.89 -2.40 3.12
CA VAL A 59 -16.86 -1.36 2.77
C VAL A 59 -16.17 0.00 2.90
N ILE A 60 -16.15 0.73 1.80
CA ILE A 60 -15.43 1.99 1.63
C ILE A 60 -16.48 3.10 1.50
N ALA A 61 -16.36 4.15 2.30
CA ALA A 61 -17.10 5.40 2.14
C ALA A 61 -16.12 6.53 1.82
N GLU A 62 -16.20 7.13 0.62
CA GLU A 62 -15.42 8.31 0.21
C GLU A 62 -16.30 9.57 0.18
N THR A 63 -15.71 10.73 0.49
CA THR A 63 -16.32 12.04 0.34
C THR A 63 -15.31 13.11 -0.08
N THR A 64 -15.81 14.14 -0.75
CA THR A 64 -15.10 15.38 -1.09
C THR A 64 -15.74 16.61 -0.42
N ASP A 65 -16.69 16.41 0.50
CA ASP A 65 -17.44 17.49 1.16
C ASP A 65 -16.67 18.09 2.37
N LEU A 66 -15.53 17.51 2.73
CA LEU A 66 -14.67 17.93 3.83
C LEU A 66 -13.50 18.80 3.31
N PRO A 67 -12.79 19.56 4.19
CA PRO A 67 -11.69 20.44 3.78
C PRO A 67 -10.54 19.73 3.05
N THR A 68 -10.45 18.40 3.15
CA THR A 68 -9.71 17.59 2.18
C THR A 68 -10.47 16.29 1.85
N LYS A 69 -10.11 15.65 0.73
CA LYS A 69 -10.71 14.37 0.33
C LYS A 69 -10.48 13.32 1.41
N PHE A 70 -11.53 12.60 1.76
CA PHE A 70 -11.54 11.64 2.87
C PHE A 70 -12.15 10.29 2.44
N ALA A 71 -11.61 9.22 3.01
CA ALA A 71 -12.23 7.90 2.97
C ALA A 71 -12.21 7.25 4.36
N LYS A 72 -13.26 6.51 4.71
CA LYS A 72 -13.25 5.58 5.84
C LYS A 72 -13.62 4.18 5.36
N VAL A 73 -12.85 3.18 5.81
CA VAL A 73 -12.97 1.78 5.39
C VAL A 73 -13.10 0.88 6.60
N VAL A 74 -14.04 -0.06 6.54
CA VAL A 74 -14.24 -1.11 7.54
C VAL A 74 -14.36 -2.48 6.86
N VAL A 75 -14.37 -3.56 7.62
CA VAL A 75 -14.49 -4.92 7.09
C VAL A 75 -15.76 -5.59 7.61
N THR A 76 -16.42 -6.40 6.77
CA THR A 76 -17.61 -7.17 7.15
C THR A 76 -17.30 -8.37 8.04
N ASP A 77 -18.23 -8.68 8.96
CA ASP A 77 -18.19 -9.87 9.81
C ASP A 77 -18.62 -11.17 9.09
N ASP A 78 -18.70 -12.30 9.81
CA ASP A 78 -19.13 -13.61 9.25
C ASP A 78 -20.55 -13.61 8.68
N GLN A 79 -21.38 -12.64 9.05
CA GLN A 79 -22.75 -12.47 8.56
C GLN A 79 -22.84 -11.36 7.49
N GLY A 80 -21.71 -10.88 6.97
CA GLY A 80 -21.64 -9.80 5.99
C GLY A 80 -22.00 -8.43 6.57
N ARG A 81 -22.14 -8.29 7.90
CA ARG A 81 -22.56 -7.05 8.55
C ARG A 81 -21.38 -6.09 8.68
N TYR A 82 -21.64 -4.80 8.55
CA TYR A 82 -20.64 -3.75 8.74
C TYR A 82 -21.23 -2.54 9.48
N LEU A 83 -20.34 -1.78 10.12
CA LEU A 83 -20.61 -0.47 10.68
C LEU A 83 -19.37 0.41 10.43
N ILE A 84 -19.54 1.55 9.77
CA ILE A 84 -18.55 2.61 9.61
C ILE A 84 -18.83 3.65 10.71
N PRO A 85 -18.01 3.69 11.78
CA PRO A 85 -18.25 4.58 12.92
C PRO A 85 -17.73 5.99 12.64
N GLU A 86 -18.28 6.97 13.36
CA GLU A 86 -17.71 8.33 13.47
C GLU A 86 -17.41 8.97 12.10
N LEU A 87 -18.37 8.95 11.19
CA LEU A 87 -18.27 9.66 9.92
C LEU A 87 -18.53 11.16 10.14
N PRO A 88 -17.62 12.04 9.69
CA PRO A 88 -17.89 13.48 9.62
C PRO A 88 -19.15 13.78 8.81
N LYS A 89 -19.81 14.91 9.08
CA LYS A 89 -21.00 15.32 8.33
C LYS A 89 -20.62 15.60 6.86
N GLY A 90 -21.25 14.88 5.94
CA GLY A 90 -21.09 15.02 4.49
C GLY A 90 -21.94 13.97 3.76
N SER A 91 -22.00 14.08 2.45
CA SER A 91 -22.49 13.02 1.56
C SER A 91 -21.34 12.10 1.16
N TYR A 92 -21.63 10.80 1.09
CA TYR A 92 -20.62 9.77 0.83
C TYR A 92 -21.01 8.91 -0.36
N ASP A 93 -20.05 8.59 -1.21
CA ASP A 93 -20.15 7.44 -2.11
C ASP A 93 -19.69 6.19 -1.34
N VAL A 94 -20.52 5.14 -1.32
CA VAL A 94 -20.25 3.91 -0.58
C VAL A 94 -20.27 2.69 -1.49
N TRP A 95 -19.25 1.83 -1.40
CA TRP A 95 -19.15 0.60 -2.19
C TRP A 95 -18.37 -0.50 -1.47
N VAL A 96 -18.34 -1.68 -2.09
CA VAL A 96 -17.67 -2.88 -1.59
C VAL A 96 -16.48 -3.23 -2.48
N ARG A 97 -15.37 -3.63 -1.84
CA ARG A 97 -14.19 -4.23 -2.46
C ARG A 97 -13.81 -5.50 -1.71
N GLY A 98 -13.26 -6.51 -2.39
CA GLY A 98 -12.77 -7.72 -1.71
C GLY A 98 -12.02 -8.67 -2.63
N TYR A 99 -11.16 -9.52 -2.06
CA TYR A 99 -10.50 -10.55 -2.86
C TYR A 99 -11.53 -11.57 -3.40
N GLY A 100 -11.40 -11.90 -4.68
CA GLY A 100 -12.39 -12.70 -5.42
C GLY A 100 -13.60 -11.89 -5.92
N LEU A 101 -13.64 -10.58 -5.70
CA LEU A 101 -14.66 -9.65 -6.19
C LEU A 101 -14.04 -8.65 -7.18
N VAL A 102 -14.90 -7.87 -7.84
CA VAL A 102 -14.56 -6.55 -8.38
C VAL A 102 -15.27 -5.48 -7.54
N ASP A 103 -14.94 -4.20 -7.74
CA ASP A 103 -15.67 -3.12 -7.05
C ASP A 103 -17.16 -3.16 -7.37
N SER A 104 -18.01 -2.99 -6.35
CA SER A 104 -19.44 -2.79 -6.57
C SER A 104 -19.74 -1.41 -7.16
N GLN A 105 -20.97 -1.22 -7.64
CA GLN A 105 -21.49 0.12 -7.89
C GLN A 105 -21.36 0.99 -6.62
N LYS A 106 -21.00 2.26 -6.80
CA LYS A 106 -21.02 3.28 -5.76
C LYS A 106 -22.46 3.73 -5.51
N VAL A 107 -22.87 3.74 -4.24
CA VAL A 107 -24.18 4.22 -3.79
C VAL A 107 -23.98 5.50 -3.00
N LYS A 108 -24.57 6.61 -3.46
CA LYS A 108 -24.50 7.89 -2.75
C LYS A 108 -25.46 7.90 -1.56
N THR A 109 -25.00 8.37 -0.40
CA THR A 109 -25.79 8.39 0.84
C THR A 109 -25.37 9.52 1.79
N GLU A 110 -25.99 9.56 2.97
CA GLU A 110 -25.67 10.45 4.10
C GLU A 110 -25.51 9.60 5.37
N ILE A 111 -24.85 10.15 6.40
CA ILE A 111 -24.70 9.52 7.73
C ILE A 111 -26.04 9.25 8.42
N GLY A 112 -26.06 8.34 9.39
CA GLY A 112 -27.25 7.95 10.15
C GLY A 112 -28.19 7.02 9.39
N ARG A 113 -27.68 6.29 8.38
CA ARG A 113 -28.48 5.45 7.48
C ARG A 113 -28.08 3.99 7.55
N GLN A 114 -29.10 3.13 7.58
CA GLN A 114 -28.91 1.71 7.27
C GLN A 114 -28.84 1.54 5.75
N LEU A 115 -27.77 0.91 5.27
CA LEU A 115 -27.47 0.72 3.85
C LEU A 115 -27.03 -0.73 3.62
N ASN A 116 -27.82 -1.48 2.84
CA ASN A 116 -27.40 -2.80 2.36
C ASN A 116 -26.71 -2.65 1.00
N LEU A 117 -25.65 -3.43 0.78
CA LEU A 117 -24.82 -3.35 -0.42
C LEU A 117 -24.73 -4.71 -1.12
N THR A 118 -24.62 -4.66 -2.45
CA THR A 118 -24.46 -5.85 -3.29
C THR A 118 -23.02 -5.92 -3.80
N ALA A 119 -22.28 -6.93 -3.34
CA ALA A 119 -20.95 -7.25 -3.83
C ALA A 119 -21.01 -7.94 -5.19
N VAL A 120 -20.01 -7.70 -6.04
CA VAL A 120 -19.93 -8.25 -7.40
C VAL A 120 -18.80 -9.30 -7.48
N PRO A 121 -19.12 -10.60 -7.60
CA PRO A 121 -18.11 -11.64 -7.82
C PRO A 121 -17.27 -11.35 -9.06
N ALA A 122 -15.95 -11.56 -8.97
CA ALA A 122 -15.08 -11.32 -10.12
C ALA A 122 -15.41 -12.28 -11.28
N PRO A 123 -15.52 -11.79 -12.53
CA PRO A 123 -15.90 -12.63 -13.68
C PRO A 123 -14.80 -13.61 -14.10
N SER A 124 -13.56 -13.43 -13.64
CA SER A 124 -12.43 -14.32 -13.92
C SER A 124 -11.36 -14.22 -12.83
N ALA A 125 -10.42 -15.17 -12.83
CA ALA A 125 -9.25 -15.13 -11.94
C ALA A 125 -8.38 -13.88 -12.21
N ALA A 126 -8.22 -13.49 -13.47
CA ALA A 126 -7.49 -12.27 -13.85
C ALA A 126 -8.18 -11.01 -13.30
N ALA A 127 -9.51 -10.91 -13.44
CA ALA A 127 -10.27 -9.78 -12.89
C ALA A 127 -10.18 -9.70 -11.36
N ALA A 128 -10.12 -10.84 -10.66
CA ALA A 128 -9.89 -10.87 -9.21
C ALA A 128 -8.46 -10.45 -8.84
N ALA A 129 -7.45 -10.84 -9.63
CA ALA A 129 -6.04 -10.57 -9.36
C ALA A 129 -5.69 -9.07 -9.49
N GLU A 130 -6.41 -8.30 -10.30
CA GLU A 130 -6.29 -6.84 -10.37
C GLU A 130 -6.46 -6.15 -9.01
N TYR A 131 -7.14 -6.78 -8.06
CA TYR A 131 -7.38 -6.30 -6.70
C TYR A 131 -6.42 -6.88 -5.65
N TYR A 132 -5.47 -7.73 -6.03
CA TYR A 132 -4.50 -8.31 -5.08
C TYR A 132 -3.46 -7.25 -4.66
N PRO A 133 -2.90 -7.34 -3.44
CA PRO A 133 -1.82 -6.43 -3.02
C PRO A 133 -0.63 -6.52 -3.99
N GLY A 134 0.03 -5.39 -4.26
CA GLY A 134 1.13 -5.33 -5.21
C GLY A 134 2.24 -6.36 -4.96
N VAL A 135 2.49 -6.75 -3.71
CA VAL A 135 3.49 -7.78 -3.37
C VAL A 135 3.23 -9.13 -4.06
N TYR A 136 1.97 -9.50 -4.34
CA TYR A 136 1.61 -10.71 -5.08
C TYR A 136 1.99 -10.64 -6.56
N TRP A 137 1.92 -9.46 -7.17
CA TRP A 137 2.38 -9.24 -8.54
C TRP A 137 3.90 -9.15 -8.61
N TYR A 138 4.52 -8.48 -7.64
CA TYR A 138 5.97 -8.37 -7.51
C TYR A 138 6.64 -9.73 -7.27
N SER A 139 5.99 -10.68 -6.60
CA SER A 139 6.55 -12.03 -6.38
C SER A 139 6.75 -12.86 -7.67
N LEU A 140 6.18 -12.45 -8.80
CA LEU A 140 6.42 -13.07 -10.11
C LEU A 140 7.78 -12.69 -10.73
N LEU A 141 8.45 -11.65 -10.20
CA LEU A 141 9.77 -11.21 -10.66
C LEU A 141 10.81 -12.31 -10.42
N GLN A 142 11.50 -12.76 -11.47
CA GLN A 142 12.55 -13.75 -11.32
C GLN A 142 13.78 -13.15 -10.62
N ILE A 143 14.27 -13.85 -9.60
CA ILE A 143 15.54 -13.58 -8.96
C ILE A 143 16.61 -14.40 -9.69
N PRO A 144 17.79 -13.85 -10.05
CA PRO A 144 18.88 -14.65 -10.62
C PRO A 144 19.24 -15.83 -9.71
N PRO A 145 19.47 -17.05 -10.23
CA PRO A 145 19.75 -18.22 -9.40
C PRO A 145 21.10 -18.11 -8.68
N LYS A 146 21.25 -18.81 -7.54
CA LYS A 146 22.47 -18.76 -6.71
C LYS A 146 23.76 -19.12 -7.47
N SER A 147 23.65 -19.94 -8.52
CA SER A 147 24.76 -20.34 -9.40
C SER A 147 25.33 -19.22 -10.26
N GLU A 148 24.66 -18.06 -10.35
CA GLU A 148 25.16 -16.87 -11.06
C GLU A 148 25.94 -15.90 -10.14
N PHE A 149 26.22 -16.29 -8.91
CA PHE A 149 26.96 -15.45 -7.96
C PHE A 149 28.31 -16.09 -7.58
N PRO A 150 29.39 -15.30 -7.46
CA PRO A 150 29.46 -13.84 -7.62
C PRO A 150 29.21 -13.39 -9.07
N GLY A 151 28.65 -12.19 -9.23
CA GLY A 151 28.43 -11.60 -10.57
C GLY A 151 29.74 -11.47 -11.35
N SER A 152 29.69 -11.66 -12.67
CA SER A 152 30.87 -11.68 -13.55
C SER A 152 30.94 -10.49 -14.52
N GLY A 153 30.22 -9.42 -14.21
CA GLY A 153 30.31 -8.14 -14.91
C GLY A 153 29.61 -8.12 -16.29
N LEU A 154 29.86 -7.04 -17.03
CA LEU A 154 29.22 -6.77 -18.32
C LEU A 154 29.58 -7.80 -19.40
N ASN A 155 30.81 -8.31 -19.38
CA ASN A 155 31.33 -9.29 -20.35
C ASN A 155 31.00 -10.74 -19.97
N GLY A 156 30.23 -10.94 -18.90
CA GLY A 156 29.81 -12.24 -18.39
C GLY A 156 28.29 -12.33 -18.24
N ASN A 157 27.81 -12.61 -17.04
CA ASN A 157 26.38 -12.82 -16.77
C ASN A 157 25.54 -11.53 -16.64
N GLY A 158 26.14 -10.35 -16.83
CA GLY A 158 25.44 -9.06 -16.74
C GLY A 158 25.07 -8.64 -15.32
N ILE A 159 25.57 -9.32 -14.28
CA ILE A 159 25.46 -8.94 -12.87
C ILE A 159 26.79 -8.31 -12.43
N ARG A 160 26.76 -7.14 -11.78
CA ARG A 160 27.99 -6.45 -11.33
C ARG A 160 28.78 -7.31 -10.35
N GLU A 161 30.10 -7.26 -10.47
CA GLU A 161 31.06 -8.03 -9.65
C GLU A 161 31.01 -7.72 -8.15
N ILE A 162 30.45 -6.57 -7.75
CA ILE A 162 30.20 -6.23 -6.35
C ILE A 162 29.13 -7.14 -5.72
N MET A 163 28.23 -7.70 -6.52
CA MET A 163 27.17 -8.60 -6.07
C MET A 163 27.75 -10.01 -5.84
N LYS A 164 28.28 -10.24 -4.63
CA LYS A 164 28.94 -11.50 -4.27
C LYS A 164 27.99 -12.67 -4.02
N THR A 165 26.74 -12.41 -3.66
CA THR A 165 25.73 -13.45 -3.39
C THR A 165 24.33 -13.02 -3.85
N GLN A 166 23.44 -13.99 -4.07
CA GLN A 166 22.04 -13.76 -4.41
C GLN A 166 21.32 -12.87 -3.37
N HIS A 167 21.66 -13.00 -2.08
CA HIS A 167 21.05 -12.18 -1.02
C HIS A 167 21.35 -10.69 -1.20
N TYR A 168 22.54 -10.33 -1.66
CA TYR A 168 22.89 -8.93 -1.92
C TYR A 168 22.03 -8.35 -3.07
N TRP A 169 21.79 -9.13 -4.13
CA TRP A 169 20.88 -8.73 -5.21
C TRP A 169 19.43 -8.54 -4.72
N ILE A 170 18.92 -9.50 -3.93
CA ILE A 170 17.57 -9.41 -3.33
C ILE A 170 17.46 -8.19 -2.40
N ASP A 171 18.48 -7.94 -1.59
CA ASP A 171 18.54 -6.80 -0.68
C ASP A 171 18.53 -5.47 -1.44
N THR A 172 19.34 -5.33 -2.50
CA THR A 172 19.34 -4.12 -3.33
C THR A 172 17.98 -3.87 -4.00
N VAL A 173 17.25 -4.89 -4.50
CA VAL A 173 15.89 -4.65 -5.04
C VAL A 173 14.93 -4.15 -3.95
N LYS A 174 15.04 -4.68 -2.72
CA LYS A 174 14.19 -4.26 -1.60
C LYS A 174 14.53 -2.84 -1.12
N ASN A 175 15.80 -2.56 -0.87
CA ASN A 175 16.24 -1.31 -0.24
C ASN A 175 16.43 -0.15 -1.22
N SER A 176 16.70 -0.42 -2.51
CA SER A 176 16.97 0.60 -3.52
C SER A 176 15.89 0.71 -4.61
N CYS A 177 14.87 -0.16 -4.60
CA CYS A 177 13.73 -0.05 -5.51
C CYS A 177 12.37 -0.13 -4.80
N GLN A 178 12.14 -1.13 -3.95
CA GLN A 178 10.85 -1.29 -3.25
C GLN A 178 10.59 -0.19 -2.19
N SER A 179 11.65 0.43 -1.67
CA SER A 179 11.60 1.60 -0.77
C SER A 179 10.91 2.82 -1.43
N CYS A 180 11.30 3.14 -2.67
CA CYS A 180 10.77 4.29 -3.42
C CYS A 180 9.59 3.94 -4.33
N HIS A 181 9.41 2.67 -4.70
CA HIS A 181 8.44 2.25 -5.71
C HIS A 181 7.51 1.15 -5.22
N ALA A 182 6.22 1.33 -5.44
CA ALA A 182 5.21 0.27 -5.33
C ALA A 182 5.37 -0.72 -6.50
N LEU A 183 6.42 -1.55 -6.48
CA LEU A 183 6.87 -2.35 -7.63
C LEU A 183 5.78 -3.18 -8.30
N GLY A 184 4.89 -3.83 -7.55
CA GLY A 184 3.78 -4.61 -8.14
C GLY A 184 2.47 -3.85 -8.36
N SER A 185 2.48 -2.51 -8.26
CA SER A 185 1.33 -1.67 -8.64
C SER A 185 1.06 -1.76 -10.15
N LYS A 186 -0.16 -1.42 -10.57
CA LYS A 186 -0.59 -1.57 -11.98
C LYS A 186 0.34 -0.83 -12.95
N GLY A 187 0.60 0.46 -12.73
CA GLY A 187 1.48 1.26 -13.60
C GLY A 187 2.94 0.77 -13.66
N MET A 188 3.42 0.06 -12.63
CA MET A 188 4.75 -0.54 -12.65
C MET A 188 4.79 -1.89 -13.38
N ARG A 189 3.77 -2.74 -13.22
CA ARG A 189 3.67 -4.06 -13.90
C ARG A 189 3.12 -4.03 -15.33
N THR A 190 2.78 -2.86 -15.85
CA THR A 190 2.42 -2.64 -17.26
C THR A 190 3.39 -1.63 -17.89
N LEU A 191 3.53 -1.64 -19.21
CA LEU A 191 4.25 -0.59 -19.94
C LEU A 191 3.33 0.58 -20.28
N GLU A 192 3.86 1.80 -20.21
CA GLU A 192 3.12 3.00 -20.59
C GLU A 192 3.10 3.18 -22.11
N LYS A 193 1.95 3.60 -22.65
CA LYS A 193 1.75 3.79 -24.10
C LYS A 193 2.18 5.17 -24.60
N GLU A 194 2.34 6.12 -23.69
CA GLU A 194 2.63 7.53 -24.00
C GLU A 194 3.95 7.66 -24.79
N TRP A 195 5.02 7.01 -24.32
CA TRP A 195 6.34 6.96 -24.98
C TRP A 195 6.36 6.28 -26.37
N GLY A 196 5.21 5.91 -26.93
CA GLY A 196 5.05 5.31 -28.24
C GLY A 196 5.43 3.83 -28.32
N ALA A 197 5.57 3.34 -29.54
CA ALA A 197 6.00 1.97 -29.79
C ALA A 197 7.51 1.82 -29.54
N THR A 198 7.88 0.83 -28.73
CA THR A 198 9.27 0.43 -28.50
C THR A 198 9.56 -0.88 -29.22
N THR A 199 10.82 -1.13 -29.56
CA THR A 199 11.27 -2.36 -30.23
C THR A 199 11.20 -3.60 -29.34
N SER A 200 11.31 -3.42 -28.03
CA SER A 200 11.16 -4.47 -27.03
C SER A 200 10.77 -3.91 -25.67
N SER A 201 10.26 -4.76 -24.79
CA SER A 201 9.97 -4.40 -23.39
C SER A 201 11.24 -4.03 -22.60
N LEU A 202 12.42 -4.50 -23.03
CA LEU A 202 13.71 -4.06 -22.46
C LEU A 202 14.00 -2.58 -22.81
N ASP A 203 13.68 -2.16 -24.04
CA ASP A 203 13.82 -0.76 -24.45
C ASP A 203 12.80 0.12 -23.71
N ALA A 204 11.56 -0.36 -23.53
CA ALA A 204 10.55 0.33 -22.73
C ALA A 204 10.96 0.51 -21.25
N TRP A 205 11.56 -0.52 -20.63
CA TRP A 205 12.13 -0.40 -19.29
C TRP A 205 13.34 0.54 -19.25
N THR A 206 14.16 0.55 -20.30
CA THR A 206 15.31 1.47 -20.43
C THR A 206 14.88 2.93 -20.59
N HIS A 207 13.76 3.20 -21.25
CA HIS A 207 13.13 4.52 -21.32
C HIS A 207 12.51 4.91 -19.97
N ARG A 208 11.74 4.00 -19.35
CA ARG A 208 11.08 4.21 -18.04
C ARG A 208 12.03 4.72 -16.97
N VAL A 209 13.19 4.10 -16.84
CA VAL A 209 14.17 4.45 -15.78
C VAL A 209 14.91 5.76 -16.05
N GLN A 210 14.68 6.39 -17.21
CA GLN A 210 15.18 7.71 -17.56
C GLN A 210 14.13 8.82 -17.46
N ALA A 211 12.87 8.49 -17.17
CA ALA A 211 11.77 9.45 -17.09
C ALA A 211 11.77 10.24 -15.77
N GLY A 212 11.30 11.49 -15.84
CA GLY A 212 11.19 12.40 -14.70
C GLY A 212 12.53 12.85 -14.11
N GLN A 213 12.49 13.58 -12.99
CA GLN A 213 13.66 14.15 -12.32
C GLN A 213 14.49 13.11 -11.55
N ALA A 214 13.92 11.95 -11.21
CA ALA A 214 14.63 10.84 -10.56
C ALA A 214 15.72 10.17 -11.43
N ARG A 215 15.73 10.46 -12.75
CA ARG A 215 16.61 9.89 -13.79
C ARG A 215 18.04 9.58 -13.34
N GLY A 216 18.73 10.55 -12.74
CA GLY A 216 20.11 10.37 -12.28
C GLY A 216 20.24 9.31 -11.17
N ASN A 217 19.36 9.36 -10.18
CA ASN A 217 19.34 8.40 -9.06
C ASN A 217 18.98 6.99 -9.53
N MET A 218 18.04 6.88 -10.48
CA MET A 218 17.69 5.60 -11.11
C MET A 218 18.89 4.98 -11.85
N ALA A 219 19.64 5.78 -12.62
CA ALA A 219 20.83 5.32 -13.31
C ALA A 219 21.93 4.85 -12.34
N LEU A 220 22.14 5.56 -11.22
CA LEU A 220 23.09 5.17 -10.17
C LEU A 220 22.71 3.83 -9.52
N THR A 221 21.44 3.67 -9.12
CA THR A 221 20.92 2.44 -8.52
C THR A 221 21.01 1.25 -9.49
N LEU A 222 20.55 1.41 -10.74
CA LEU A 222 20.64 0.36 -11.76
C LEU A 222 22.09 -0.03 -12.09
N GLY A 223 22.99 0.95 -12.02
CA GLY A 223 24.43 0.74 -12.13
C GLY A 223 24.99 -0.27 -11.13
N GLN A 224 24.37 -0.44 -9.96
CA GLN A 224 24.79 -1.42 -8.94
C GLN A 224 24.42 -2.87 -9.32
N PHE A 225 23.31 -3.08 -10.03
CA PHE A 225 22.87 -4.41 -10.47
C PHE A 225 23.59 -4.90 -11.71
N GLY A 226 23.70 -4.04 -12.73
CA GLY A 226 24.12 -4.43 -14.08
C GLY A 226 22.93 -4.74 -15.01
N PRO A 227 23.18 -4.88 -16.32
CA PRO A 227 22.14 -4.92 -17.35
C PRO A 227 21.11 -6.04 -17.18
N LYS A 228 21.48 -7.16 -16.54
CA LYS A 228 20.56 -8.28 -16.33
C LYS A 228 19.30 -7.91 -15.53
N ALA A 229 19.36 -6.91 -14.65
CA ALA A 229 18.17 -6.48 -13.89
C ALA A 229 17.04 -5.97 -14.79
N LEU A 230 17.35 -5.13 -15.80
CA LEU A 230 16.32 -4.60 -16.71
C LEU A 230 15.68 -5.72 -17.54
N SER A 231 16.45 -6.72 -17.95
CA SER A 231 15.91 -7.90 -18.66
C SER A 231 14.93 -8.70 -17.79
N LEU A 232 15.15 -8.79 -16.48
CA LEU A 232 14.25 -9.49 -15.55
C LEU A 232 12.95 -8.70 -15.31
N PHE A 233 13.02 -7.36 -15.20
CA PHE A 233 11.82 -6.52 -15.14
C PHE A 233 11.02 -6.54 -16.45
N ALA A 234 11.69 -6.62 -17.60
CA ALA A 234 11.06 -6.80 -18.91
C ALA A 234 10.34 -8.16 -19.02
N ASP A 235 11.01 -9.29 -18.72
CA ASP A 235 10.37 -10.63 -18.71
C ASP A 235 9.16 -10.67 -17.77
N TRP A 236 9.29 -10.11 -16.56
CA TRP A 236 8.21 -10.04 -15.59
C TRP A 236 6.99 -9.30 -16.13
N THR A 237 7.19 -8.16 -16.79
CA THR A 237 6.13 -7.38 -17.44
C THR A 237 5.51 -8.14 -18.61
N ASP A 238 6.33 -8.79 -19.43
CA ASP A 238 5.90 -9.56 -20.59
C ASP A 238 5.09 -10.80 -20.23
N ARG A 239 5.46 -11.50 -19.14
CA ARG A 239 4.70 -12.65 -18.65
C ARG A 239 3.34 -12.24 -18.10
N ILE A 240 3.28 -11.13 -17.35
CA ILE A 240 2.01 -10.55 -16.88
C ILE A 240 1.14 -10.13 -18.09
N ALA A 241 1.73 -9.50 -19.11
CA ALA A 241 1.01 -9.13 -20.34
C ALA A 241 0.49 -10.36 -21.12
N ARG A 242 1.20 -11.50 -21.08
CA ARG A 242 0.74 -12.80 -21.60
C ARG A 242 -0.29 -13.51 -20.72
N GLY A 243 -0.71 -12.91 -19.59
CA GLY A 243 -1.74 -13.43 -18.70
C GLY A 243 -1.23 -14.29 -17.55
N GLU A 244 0.06 -14.22 -17.20
CA GLU A 244 0.53 -14.79 -15.93
C GLU A 244 -0.11 -14.05 -14.75
N LEU A 245 -0.58 -14.82 -13.76
CA LEU A 245 -1.21 -14.33 -12.55
C LEU A 245 -0.41 -14.80 -11.33
N PRO A 246 -0.49 -14.10 -10.18
CA PRO A 246 0.03 -14.59 -8.92
C PRO A 246 -0.52 -16.00 -8.61
N SER A 247 0.38 -16.92 -8.27
CA SER A 247 0.05 -18.33 -7.98
C SER A 247 -0.83 -18.48 -6.73
N GLU A 248 -0.63 -17.61 -5.75
CA GLU A 248 -1.40 -17.56 -4.51
C GLU A 248 -2.51 -16.52 -4.57
N LYS A 249 -3.61 -16.83 -3.87
CA LYS A 249 -4.74 -15.91 -3.71
C LYS A 249 -4.69 -15.33 -2.29
N PRO A 250 -4.70 -13.99 -2.12
CA PRO A 250 -4.69 -13.39 -0.80
C PRO A 250 -5.97 -13.77 -0.03
N GLN A 251 -5.81 -14.09 1.25
CA GLN A 251 -6.92 -14.37 2.13
C GLN A 251 -7.66 -13.07 2.50
N ARG A 252 -8.98 -13.16 2.66
CA ARG A 252 -9.77 -12.08 3.25
C ARG A 252 -9.51 -12.00 4.77
N PRO A 253 -9.66 -10.82 5.40
CA PRO A 253 -9.55 -10.71 6.85
C PRO A 253 -10.51 -11.64 7.59
N GLN A 254 -10.02 -12.27 8.65
CA GLN A 254 -10.73 -13.28 9.45
C GLN A 254 -10.66 -12.95 10.95
N GLY A 255 -11.69 -13.36 11.70
CA GLY A 255 -11.74 -13.14 13.15
C GLY A 255 -11.49 -11.68 13.53
N VAL A 256 -10.48 -11.45 14.39
CA VAL A 256 -10.13 -10.12 14.93
C VAL A 256 -9.62 -9.13 13.87
N GLU A 257 -9.09 -9.60 12.74
CA GLU A 257 -8.59 -8.74 11.65
C GLU A 257 -9.69 -7.87 11.04
N ARG A 258 -10.96 -8.28 11.19
CA ARG A 258 -12.12 -7.57 10.67
C ARG A 258 -12.51 -6.35 11.51
N ASN A 259 -11.95 -6.21 12.71
CA ASN A 259 -12.15 -5.04 13.57
C ASN A 259 -11.35 -3.82 13.12
N VAL A 260 -10.62 -3.90 12.00
CA VAL A 260 -9.85 -2.77 11.47
C VAL A 260 -10.77 -1.68 10.91
N VAL A 261 -10.53 -0.45 11.34
CA VAL A 261 -11.12 0.76 10.77
C VAL A 261 -9.97 1.61 10.23
N ILE A 262 -9.98 1.91 8.94
CA ILE A 262 -8.96 2.71 8.26
C ILE A 262 -9.59 4.06 7.93
N SER A 263 -8.98 5.14 8.36
CA SER A 263 -9.31 6.50 7.92
C SER A 263 -8.18 6.99 7.02
N MET A 264 -8.52 7.56 5.87
CA MET A 264 -7.58 7.99 4.84
C MET A 264 -7.92 9.42 4.43
N TRP A 265 -6.89 10.24 4.27
CA TRP A 265 -7.01 11.62 3.79
C TRP A 265 -6.05 11.79 2.62
N GLU A 266 -6.46 12.59 1.64
CA GLU A 266 -5.52 13.26 0.75
C GLU A 266 -4.94 14.45 1.51
N TRP A 267 -3.62 14.57 1.65
CA TRP A 267 -3.02 15.62 2.49
C TRP A 267 -1.70 16.19 1.96
N SER A 268 -1.42 15.94 0.69
CA SER A 268 -0.38 16.59 -0.11
C SER A 268 -0.96 16.90 -1.49
N VAL A 269 -0.13 17.34 -2.44
CA VAL A 269 -0.52 17.60 -3.83
C VAL A 269 -0.07 16.48 -4.77
N ALA A 270 -0.80 16.22 -5.86
CA ALA A 270 -0.53 15.12 -6.80
C ALA A 270 0.87 15.13 -7.46
N LYS A 271 1.60 16.26 -7.40
CA LYS A 271 2.97 16.43 -7.92
C LYS A 271 4.06 16.19 -6.88
N ALA A 272 3.73 16.23 -5.59
CA ALA A 272 4.66 15.96 -4.50
C ALA A 272 4.50 14.50 -4.03
N TYR A 273 5.61 13.80 -3.78
CA TYR A 273 5.56 12.51 -3.11
C TYR A 273 5.84 12.69 -1.61
N LEU A 274 5.38 11.73 -0.81
CA LEU A 274 5.55 11.73 0.63
C LEU A 274 6.49 10.57 1.00
N HIS A 275 7.64 10.89 1.60
CA HIS A 275 8.65 9.93 2.01
C HIS A 275 8.42 9.45 3.45
N ASP A 276 8.43 10.40 4.41
CA ASP A 276 8.24 10.13 5.83
C ASP A 276 7.01 10.85 6.40
N ALA A 277 6.55 10.41 7.57
CA ALA A 277 5.58 11.15 8.38
C ALA A 277 5.78 10.89 9.89
N ILE A 278 5.39 11.86 10.72
CA ILE A 278 5.41 11.75 12.19
C ILE A 278 4.07 12.19 12.79
N SER A 279 3.55 11.40 13.71
CA SER A 279 2.29 11.63 14.42
C SER A 279 2.43 11.69 15.94
N THR A 280 3.55 11.20 16.50
CA THR A 280 3.81 11.15 17.95
C THR A 280 5.31 10.99 18.23
N ASP A 281 5.75 11.19 19.48
CA ASP A 281 7.11 10.86 19.91
C ASP A 281 7.28 9.34 20.00
N LYS A 282 8.24 8.78 19.25
CA LYS A 282 8.56 7.34 19.27
C LYS A 282 8.95 6.79 20.65
N ARG A 283 9.33 7.66 21.60
CA ARG A 283 9.67 7.32 22.99
C ARG A 283 8.45 7.31 23.90
N ASN A 284 7.38 8.03 23.53
CA ASN A 284 6.14 8.12 24.30
C ASN A 284 4.93 8.34 23.36
N PRO A 285 4.24 7.28 22.92
CA PRO A 285 3.14 7.37 21.95
C PRO A 285 1.85 8.04 22.50
N ARG A 286 1.91 8.64 23.70
CA ARG A 286 0.84 9.48 24.26
C ARG A 286 1.00 10.97 23.91
N VAL A 287 2.15 11.37 23.35
CA VAL A 287 2.36 12.74 22.86
C VAL A 287 1.52 12.97 21.59
N ASN A 288 0.98 14.19 21.41
CA ASN A 288 0.24 14.58 20.21
C ASN A 288 -1.01 13.73 19.90
N ALA A 289 -1.66 13.19 20.93
CA ALA A 289 -2.96 12.54 20.79
C ALA A 289 -3.96 13.49 20.10
N ASN A 290 -4.58 13.03 19.01
CA ASN A 290 -5.48 13.80 18.13
C ASN A 290 -4.86 15.08 17.52
N GLY A 291 -3.54 15.27 17.61
CA GLY A 291 -2.85 16.42 17.06
C GLY A 291 -2.49 16.26 15.58
N PRO A 292 -1.82 17.26 14.99
CA PRO A 292 -1.49 17.23 13.57
C PRO A 292 -0.44 16.17 13.25
N ILE A 293 -0.54 15.57 12.07
CA ILE A 293 0.46 14.68 11.50
C ILE A 293 1.29 15.51 10.51
N TYR A 294 2.62 15.38 10.56
CA TYR A 294 3.55 16.14 9.74
C TYR A 294 4.27 15.20 8.79
N GLY A 295 4.21 15.48 7.49
CA GLY A 295 4.89 14.70 6.46
C GLY A 295 6.30 15.21 6.15
N SER A 296 7.00 14.53 5.25
CA SER A 296 8.25 15.01 4.66
C SER A 296 8.34 14.56 3.21
N THR A 297 8.60 15.52 2.34
CA THR A 297 8.47 15.44 0.88
C THR A 297 9.77 15.08 0.16
N GLU A 298 10.84 14.79 0.91
CA GLU A 298 12.20 14.50 0.42
C GLU A 298 12.63 15.55 -0.63
N GLU A 299 12.92 15.17 -1.87
CA GLU A 299 13.37 16.08 -2.93
C GLU A 299 12.21 16.76 -3.68
N SER A 300 10.95 16.34 -3.47
CA SER A 300 9.84 16.82 -4.31
C SER A 300 9.42 18.25 -4.06
N THR A 301 9.41 18.74 -2.82
CA THR A 301 9.06 20.14 -2.53
C THR A 301 9.48 20.56 -1.13
N ASP A 302 9.67 21.86 -0.92
CA ASP A 302 9.86 22.45 0.41
C ASP A 302 8.54 22.60 1.19
N MET A 303 7.39 22.31 0.58
CA MET A 303 6.07 22.45 1.19
C MET A 303 5.69 21.23 2.05
N VAL A 304 6.05 21.26 3.33
CA VAL A 304 5.74 20.23 4.33
C VAL A 304 4.22 20.05 4.47
N PRO A 305 3.64 18.89 4.12
CA PRO A 305 2.22 18.62 4.32
C PRO A 305 1.92 18.39 5.80
N VAL A 306 0.79 18.94 6.26
CA VAL A 306 0.30 18.79 7.64
C VAL A 306 -1.18 18.44 7.60
N LEU A 307 -1.55 17.33 8.23
CA LEU A 307 -2.91 16.84 8.34
C LEU A 307 -3.44 17.08 9.76
N ASP A 308 -4.58 17.76 9.88
CA ASP A 308 -5.41 17.79 11.08
C ASP A 308 -6.52 16.73 10.94
N PRO A 309 -6.37 15.54 11.56
CA PRO A 309 -7.31 14.44 11.39
C PRO A 309 -8.67 14.69 12.07
N ILE A 310 -8.75 15.63 13.02
CA ILE A 310 -10.00 16.01 13.70
C ILE A 310 -10.82 16.96 12.84
N LYS A 311 -10.16 17.95 12.22
CA LYS A 311 -10.82 18.89 11.29
C LYS A 311 -11.00 18.33 9.88
N ASN A 312 -10.40 17.17 9.58
CA ASN A 312 -10.36 16.58 8.23
C ASN A 312 -9.80 17.59 7.21
N ALA A 313 -8.71 18.25 7.58
CA ALA A 313 -8.12 19.36 6.84
C ALA A 313 -6.62 19.14 6.64
N ALA A 314 -6.15 19.48 5.45
CA ALA A 314 -4.73 19.51 5.12
C ALA A 314 -4.27 20.95 4.90
N LEU A 315 -3.03 21.25 5.30
CA LEU A 315 -2.34 22.50 5.00
C LEU A 315 -0.88 22.20 4.66
N GLN A 316 -0.15 23.20 4.18
CA GLN A 316 1.29 23.09 3.95
C GLN A 316 2.06 24.18 4.69
N ILE A 317 3.24 23.82 5.20
CA ILE A 317 4.20 24.75 5.83
C ILE A 317 5.44 24.79 4.94
N LYS A 318 5.87 25.96 4.47
CA LYS A 318 7.13 26.06 3.72
C LYS A 318 8.32 25.87 4.66
N HIS A 319 9.12 24.83 4.43
CA HIS A 319 10.36 24.61 5.15
C HIS A 319 11.39 25.67 4.74
N PRO A 320 12.09 26.32 5.69
CA PRO A 320 13.13 27.28 5.36
C PRO A 320 14.43 26.59 4.92
N TYR A 321 15.15 27.23 4.00
CA TYR A 321 16.58 27.04 3.80
C TYR A 321 17.28 28.39 4.03
N ARG A 322 18.54 28.34 4.49
CA ARG A 322 19.25 29.53 5.02
C ARG A 322 20.02 30.28 3.94
N ASP A 323 20.57 29.57 2.96
CA ASP A 323 21.35 30.15 1.87
C ASP A 323 20.52 30.16 0.57
N PRO A 324 20.19 31.33 0.00
CA PRO A 324 19.46 31.44 -1.27
C PRO A 324 20.12 30.71 -2.46
N LYS A 325 21.40 30.33 -2.36
CA LYS A 325 22.12 29.55 -3.38
C LYS A 325 21.98 28.04 -3.22
N THR A 326 21.23 27.55 -2.23
CA THR A 326 20.94 26.11 -2.07
C THR A 326 20.35 25.57 -3.38
N PRO A 327 20.88 24.49 -3.97
CA PRO A 327 20.32 23.94 -5.21
C PRO A 327 18.88 23.43 -5.04
N SER A 328 18.12 23.47 -6.13
CA SER A 328 16.75 22.95 -6.23
C SER A 328 16.71 21.64 -7.01
N SER A 329 15.70 20.81 -6.78
CA SER A 329 15.32 19.71 -7.67
C SER A 329 14.99 20.18 -9.10
N LEU A 330 14.67 21.47 -9.31
CA LEU A 330 14.54 22.08 -10.64
C LEU A 330 15.86 22.11 -11.43
N ASP A 331 17.01 22.08 -10.75
CA ASP A 331 18.34 22.08 -11.39
C ASP A 331 18.74 20.68 -11.92
N LEU A 332 17.95 19.65 -11.61
CA LEU A 332 18.21 18.27 -12.03
C LEU A 332 17.83 18.04 -13.49
N THR A 333 18.65 17.29 -14.21
CA THR A 333 18.28 16.82 -15.56
C THR A 333 17.17 15.78 -15.49
N HIS A 334 16.04 16.03 -16.14
CA HIS A 334 14.93 15.09 -16.26
C HIS A 334 14.83 14.43 -17.65
N GLY A 335 13.95 13.44 -17.76
CA GLY A 335 13.44 12.93 -19.03
C GLY A 335 11.91 12.98 -19.09
N HIS A 336 11.32 12.73 -20.25
CA HIS A 336 9.88 12.86 -20.49
C HIS A 336 9.04 11.94 -19.57
N SER A 337 8.12 12.52 -18.80
CA SER A 337 7.21 11.81 -17.92
C SER A 337 5.90 11.44 -18.64
N PRO A 338 5.44 10.18 -18.58
CA PRO A 338 4.22 9.74 -19.26
C PRO A 338 2.94 10.27 -18.59
N TYR A 339 3.07 10.96 -17.45
CA TYR A 339 1.97 11.57 -16.70
C TYR A 339 2.05 13.10 -16.63
N TRP A 340 3.26 13.68 -16.76
CA TRP A 340 3.52 15.11 -16.54
C TRP A 340 4.30 15.78 -17.69
N GLY A 341 4.60 15.04 -18.77
CA GLY A 341 5.41 15.51 -19.89
C GLY A 341 6.81 15.94 -19.48
N ASP A 342 7.29 17.03 -20.06
CA ASP A 342 8.59 17.64 -19.76
C ASP A 342 8.55 18.67 -18.62
N GLU A 343 7.46 18.75 -17.86
CA GLU A 343 7.35 19.66 -16.70
C GLU A 343 8.21 19.17 -15.52
N PRO A 344 9.16 19.98 -15.01
CA PRO A 344 9.89 19.65 -13.78
C PRO A 344 8.98 19.92 -12.58
N ILE A 345 8.34 18.87 -12.08
CA ILE A 345 7.32 18.93 -11.01
C ILE A 345 7.90 18.94 -9.58
N TRP A 346 9.19 18.65 -9.41
CA TRP A 346 9.87 18.69 -8.11
C TRP A 346 10.67 19.98 -7.93
N ASP A 347 10.41 20.72 -6.87
CA ASP A 347 10.98 22.06 -6.59
C ASP A 347 11.78 22.19 -5.30
N GLY A 348 11.97 21.08 -4.57
CA GLY A 348 12.61 21.06 -3.26
C GLY A 348 14.05 21.56 -3.25
N HIS A 349 14.37 22.47 -2.32
CA HIS A 349 15.73 22.86 -1.97
C HIS A 349 16.22 22.16 -0.70
N THR A 350 15.28 21.63 0.10
CA THR A 350 15.53 21.24 1.49
C THR A 350 15.75 19.74 1.74
N SER A 351 15.41 18.83 0.82
CA SER A 351 15.62 17.38 0.99
C SER A 351 15.13 16.89 2.36
N ILE A 352 13.82 17.01 2.60
CA ILE A 352 13.25 16.88 3.95
C ILE A 352 13.08 15.40 4.31
N HIS A 353 13.72 14.99 5.41
CA HIS A 353 13.73 13.61 5.89
C HIS A 353 13.49 13.49 7.40
N ASN A 354 13.07 12.28 7.79
CA ASN A 354 13.09 11.78 9.17
C ASN A 354 12.56 12.81 10.18
N PRO A 355 11.30 13.25 10.05
CA PRO A 355 10.69 14.17 10.99
C PRO A 355 10.52 13.45 12.34
N ILE A 356 11.05 14.06 13.41
CA ILE A 356 10.98 13.52 14.77
C ILE A 356 10.19 14.48 15.65
N MET A 357 9.27 13.92 16.42
CA MET A 357 8.54 14.65 17.46
C MET A 357 9.19 14.40 18.82
N ASP A 358 9.38 15.46 19.61
CA ASP A 358 9.90 15.36 20.97
C ASP A 358 8.81 15.29 22.04
N GLU A 359 9.23 15.19 23.31
CA GLU A 359 8.35 14.98 24.45
C GLU A 359 7.42 16.18 24.75
N LYS A 360 7.66 17.32 24.09
CA LYS A 360 6.86 18.55 24.17
C LYS A 360 5.98 18.75 22.94
N GLY A 361 5.93 17.77 22.03
CA GLY A 361 5.20 17.85 20.77
C GLY A 361 5.86 18.75 19.72
N ARG A 362 7.12 19.16 19.90
CA ARG A 362 7.85 19.95 18.88
C ARG A 362 8.35 19.01 17.80
N VAL A 363 8.21 19.44 16.54
CA VAL A 363 8.66 18.68 15.37
C VAL A 363 10.02 19.19 14.91
N TRP A 364 10.93 18.25 14.67
CA TRP A 364 12.30 18.47 14.23
C TRP A 364 12.49 17.78 12.89
N PHE A 365 12.98 18.50 11.88
CA PHE A 365 13.23 17.97 10.54
C PHE A 365 14.72 17.83 10.28
N THR A 366 15.12 16.77 9.59
CA THR A 366 16.46 16.68 8.98
C THR A 366 16.35 17.28 7.57
N ALA A 367 17.08 18.35 7.29
CA ALA A 367 16.96 19.09 6.03
C ALA A 367 18.27 19.78 5.61
N ARG A 368 18.51 19.82 4.30
CA ARG A 368 19.47 20.69 3.60
C ARG A 368 19.04 22.15 3.80
N ILE A 369 19.94 22.99 4.30
CA ILE A 369 19.70 24.43 4.50
C ILE A 369 20.71 25.34 3.79
N ARG A 370 21.65 24.75 3.06
CA ARG A 370 22.73 25.43 2.33
C ARG A 370 23.34 24.50 1.26
N PRO A 371 24.09 25.04 0.28
CA PRO A 371 24.95 24.24 -0.60
C PRO A 371 25.95 23.35 0.14
N ASP A 372 26.47 22.36 -0.57
CA ASP A 372 27.56 21.44 -0.19
C ASP A 372 28.96 22.11 -0.15
N ALA A 373 29.00 23.39 0.20
CA ALA A 373 30.21 24.18 0.40
C ALA A 373 30.95 23.73 1.70
N ASN A 374 31.56 22.54 1.64
CA ASN A 374 32.43 22.02 2.67
C ASN A 374 33.68 22.89 2.82
N PRO A 375 34.10 23.25 4.05
CA PRO A 375 35.35 23.96 4.28
C PRO A 375 36.55 23.24 3.67
N ALA A 376 37.61 23.98 3.30
CA ALA A 376 38.80 23.38 2.68
C ALA A 376 39.44 22.27 3.55
N TYR A 377 39.42 22.42 4.88
CA TYR A 377 39.92 21.41 5.83
C TYR A 377 39.03 20.16 5.93
N CYS A 378 37.85 20.12 5.31
CA CYS A 378 36.99 18.93 5.24
C CYS A 378 37.15 18.15 3.93
N LYS A 379 37.94 18.67 2.97
CA LYS A 379 38.09 18.07 1.63
C LYS A 379 39.26 17.10 1.58
N ALA A 380 39.18 16.11 0.69
CA ALA A 380 40.24 15.15 0.43
C ALA A 380 41.60 15.85 0.20
N GLY A 381 42.66 15.31 0.79
CA GLY A 381 44.01 15.90 0.76
C GLY A 381 44.28 16.98 1.81
N SER A 382 43.33 17.25 2.72
CA SER A 382 43.57 18.08 3.90
C SER A 382 44.10 17.28 5.10
N ASP A 383 44.53 17.97 6.16
CA ASP A 383 45.08 17.31 7.34
C ASP A 383 44.05 16.66 8.27
N HIS A 384 42.75 16.88 8.03
CA HIS A 384 41.69 16.31 8.86
C HIS A 384 41.64 14.78 8.74
N PRO A 385 41.56 14.01 9.84
CA PRO A 385 41.67 12.55 9.80
C PRO A 385 40.67 11.86 8.85
N SER A 386 39.44 12.37 8.75
CA SER A 386 38.41 11.82 7.86
C SER A 386 38.59 12.15 6.37
N ALA A 387 39.61 12.95 6.01
CA ALA A 387 39.92 13.35 4.63
C ALA A 387 41.16 12.64 4.06
N LYS A 388 41.70 11.67 4.81
CA LYS A 388 42.88 10.84 4.48
C LYS A 388 42.53 9.36 4.23
N VAL A 389 41.24 9.02 4.24
CA VAL A 389 40.68 7.66 4.09
C VAL A 389 39.92 7.51 2.78
#